data_AF-A0A4Q6C9E3-F1
#
_entry.id   AF-A0A4Q6C9E3-F1
#
_cell.length_a   1.000
_cell.length_b   1.000
_cell.length_c   1.000
_cell.angle_alpha   90.00
_cell.angle_beta   90.00
_cell.angle_gamma   90.00
#
_symmetry.space_group_name_H-M   'P 1'
#
loop_
_entity.id
_entity.type
_entity.pdbx_description
1 polymer ?
#
loop_
_entity_poly.entity_id
_entity_poly.type
_entity_poly.pdbx_seq_one_letter_code
_entity_poly.pdbx_strand_id
1 'polypeptide(L)'
;EEEKGQQIANVANWQRARNALAPSGETSHSHMADADEVVEPEVHDGHGLGYLQQTARDRRNVFAALMEAVKTHSLGQISHALYDVGGEYRRNM
;
A
#
# COMPACT_ATOMS: atom_id res chain seq x y z
N GLU A 1 -30.98 -0.68 -5.16
CA GLU A 1 -30.06 -1.43 -4.26
C GLU A 1 -29.24 -2.48 -5.00
N GLU A 2 -29.82 -3.20 -5.97
CA GLU A 2 -29.11 -4.20 -6.80
C GLU A 2 -27.89 -3.64 -7.55
N GLU A 3 -27.97 -2.45 -8.16
CA GLU A 3 -26.83 -1.82 -8.85
C GLU A 3 -25.63 -1.57 -7.92
N LYS A 4 -25.91 -1.17 -6.67
CA LYS A 4 -24.87 -0.90 -5.68
C LYS A 4 -24.20 -2.21 -5.23
N GLY A 5 -24.99 -3.28 -5.08
CA GLY A 5 -24.48 -4.64 -4.85
C GLY A 5 -23.60 -5.13 -6.00
N GLN A 6 -24.01 -4.87 -7.25
CA GLN A 6 -23.25 -5.22 -8.44
C GLN A 6 -21.92 -4.46 -8.52
N GLN A 7 -21.92 -3.16 -8.20
CA GLN A 7 -20.69 -2.36 -8.12
C GLN A 7 -19.71 -2.89 -7.08
N ILE A 8 -20.19 -3.27 -5.89
CA ILE A 8 -19.36 -3.84 -4.83
C ILE A 8 -18.74 -5.18 -5.30
N ALA A 9 -19.53 -6.04 -5.92
CA ALA A 9 -19.05 -7.32 -6.45
C ALA A 9 -17.99 -7.14 -7.55
N ASN A 10 -18.18 -6.15 -8.43
CA ASN A 10 -17.21 -5.82 -9.48
C ASN A 10 -15.87 -5.35 -8.90
N VAL A 11 -15.91 -4.47 -7.89
CA VAL A 11 -14.70 -4.00 -7.20
C VAL A 11 -13.99 -5.15 -6.49
N ALA A 12 -14.73 -6.00 -5.79
CA ALA A 12 -14.15 -7.15 -5.08
C ALA A 12 -13.49 -8.14 -6.04
N ASN A 13 -14.10 -8.42 -7.20
CA ASN A 13 -13.51 -9.29 -8.21
C ASN A 13 -12.25 -8.66 -8.84
N TRP A 14 -12.26 -7.36 -9.12
CA TRP A 14 -11.09 -6.65 -9.63
C TRP A 14 -9.94 -6.68 -8.63
N GLN A 15 -10.22 -6.41 -7.34
CA GLN A 15 -9.24 -6.50 -6.27
C GLN A 15 -8.65 -7.90 -6.17
N ARG A 16 -9.49 -8.95 -6.24
CA ARG A 16 -9.03 -10.35 -6.13
C ARG A 16 -8.15 -10.76 -7.31
N ALA A 17 -8.52 -10.38 -8.53
CA ALA A 17 -7.73 -10.68 -9.74
C ALA A 17 -6.37 -9.95 -9.73
N ARG A 18 -6.34 -8.70 -9.26
CA ARG A 18 -5.09 -7.93 -9.15
C ARG A 18 -4.20 -8.46 -8.02
N ASN A 19 -4.78 -8.70 -6.84
CA ASN A 19 -4.02 -9.14 -5.67
C ASN A 19 -3.52 -10.59 -5.78
N ALA A 20 -4.06 -11.41 -6.69
CA ALA A 20 -3.55 -12.75 -6.97
C ALA A 20 -2.12 -12.75 -7.57
N LEU A 21 -1.68 -11.62 -8.13
CA LEU A 21 -0.32 -11.44 -8.64
C LEU A 21 0.66 -10.93 -7.56
N ALA A 22 0.17 -10.56 -6.38
CA ALA A 22 1.01 -10.12 -5.29
C ALA A 22 1.58 -11.36 -4.54
N PRO A 23 2.86 -11.34 -4.14
CA PRO A 23 3.44 -12.38 -3.28
C PRO A 23 2.59 -12.61 -2.03
N SER A 24 2.52 -13.87 -1.58
CA SER A 24 1.81 -14.23 -0.35
C SER A 24 2.39 -13.48 0.84
N GLY A 25 1.58 -12.61 1.48
CA GLY A 25 1.99 -11.79 2.63
C GLY A 25 1.80 -10.29 2.40
N GLU A 26 2.04 -9.78 1.18
CA GLU A 26 2.04 -8.32 0.91
C GLU A 26 0.64 -7.68 0.95
N THR A 27 -0.40 -8.44 0.63
CA THR A 27 -1.78 -7.92 0.52
C THR A 27 -2.60 -8.11 1.80
N SER A 28 -2.04 -8.75 2.83
CA SER A 28 -2.72 -9.02 4.11
C SER A 28 -2.63 -7.88 5.13
N HIS A 29 -2.13 -6.70 4.76
CA HIS A 29 -2.22 -5.51 5.61
C HIS A 29 -3.67 -4.96 5.65
N SER A 30 -4.58 -5.75 6.21
CA SER A 30 -5.82 -5.27 6.79
C SER A 30 -5.50 -4.71 8.16
N HIS A 31 -5.52 -3.37 8.28
CA HIS A 31 -5.76 -2.64 9.52
C HIS A 31 -5.04 -3.20 10.77
N MET A 32 -3.75 -2.89 10.93
CA MET A 32 -3.12 -2.90 12.25
C MET A 32 -2.67 -1.48 12.55
N ALA A 33 -3.48 -0.78 13.35
CA ALA A 33 -3.21 0.55 13.87
C ALA A 33 -2.39 0.46 15.18
N ASP A 34 -1.43 -0.47 15.24
CA ASP A 34 -0.56 -0.63 16.40
C ASP A 34 0.83 -0.12 16.03
N ALA A 35 1.11 1.10 16.50
CA ALA A 35 2.31 1.88 16.23
C ALA A 35 3.59 1.33 16.91
N ASP A 36 3.62 0.06 17.30
CA ASP A 36 4.69 -0.49 18.15
C ASP A 36 5.18 -1.90 17.74
N GLU A 37 4.83 -2.37 16.54
CA GLU A 37 5.44 -3.59 16.01
C GLU A 37 6.81 -3.26 15.42
N VAL A 38 7.87 -3.76 16.06
CA VAL A 38 9.21 -3.77 15.48
C VAL A 38 9.14 -4.62 14.21
N VAL A 39 8.95 -3.94 13.08
CA VAL A 39 9.06 -4.56 11.75
C VAL A 39 10.52 -4.98 11.61
N GLU A 40 10.79 -6.24 11.96
CA GLU A 40 12.01 -6.94 11.55
C GLU A 40 12.23 -6.62 10.07
N PRO A 41 13.45 -6.26 9.64
CA PRO A 41 13.69 -5.87 8.25
C PRO A 41 13.56 -7.10 7.37
N GLU A 42 12.32 -7.43 7.00
CA GLU A 42 12.06 -8.33 5.90
C GLU A 42 12.78 -7.74 4.70
N VAL A 43 13.61 -8.59 4.07
CA VAL A 43 14.36 -8.22 2.88
C VAL A 43 13.33 -7.92 1.80
N HIS A 44 12.93 -6.66 1.69
CA HIS A 44 12.06 -6.22 0.60
C HIS A 44 12.93 -6.26 -0.65
N ASP A 45 12.62 -7.18 -1.55
CA ASP A 45 13.29 -7.48 -2.82
C ASP A 45 13.20 -6.32 -3.85
N GLY A 46 13.33 -5.07 -3.40
CA GLY A 46 13.17 -3.86 -4.20
C GLY A 46 11.73 -3.53 -4.62
N HIS A 47 10.74 -4.23 -4.06
CA HIS A 47 9.32 -4.06 -4.37
C HIS A 47 8.45 -4.04 -3.11
N GLY A 48 7.20 -3.59 -3.24
CA GLY A 48 6.21 -3.55 -2.17
C GLY A 48 6.14 -2.25 -1.35
N LEU A 49 5.19 -2.18 -0.41
CA LEU A 49 4.96 -0.98 0.42
C LEU A 49 6.12 -0.68 1.37
N GLY A 50 6.75 -1.71 1.94
CA GLY A 50 7.90 -1.53 2.83
C GLY A 50 9.10 -0.90 2.12
N TYR A 51 9.41 -1.34 0.90
CA TYR A 51 10.43 -0.70 0.06
C TYR A 51 10.08 0.76 -0.30
N LEU A 52 8.82 1.02 -0.64
CA LEU A 52 8.34 2.39 -0.92
C LEU A 52 8.50 3.30 0.32
N GLN A 53 8.11 2.80 1.49
CA GLN A 53 8.26 3.50 2.77
C GLN A 53 9.72 3.78 3.11
N GLN A 54 10.60 2.79 2.98
CA GLN A 54 12.03 2.96 3.23
C GLN A 54 12.65 3.97 2.25
N THR A 55 12.31 3.88 0.96
CA THR A 55 12.77 4.83 -0.07
C THR A 55 12.35 6.26 0.27
N ALA A 56 11.13 6.45 0.80
CA ALA A 56 10.64 7.74 1.25
C ALA A 56 11.38 8.24 2.50
N ARG A 57 11.59 7.39 3.52
CA ARG A 57 12.37 7.73 4.72
C ARG A 57 13.81 8.13 4.39
N ASP A 58 14.44 7.40 3.47
CA ASP A 58 15.80 7.66 2.99
C ASP A 58 15.91 8.89 2.08
N ARG A 59 14.78 9.56 1.76
CA ARG A 59 14.70 10.68 0.80
C ARG A 59 15.31 10.35 -0.57
N ARG A 60 15.18 9.09 -1.01
CA ARG A 60 15.59 8.62 -2.33
C ARG A 60 14.49 8.89 -3.36
N ASN A 61 14.66 8.40 -4.58
CA ASN A 61 13.66 8.57 -5.64
C ASN A 61 12.40 7.71 -5.37
N VAL A 62 11.43 8.32 -4.70
CA VAL A 62 10.14 7.68 -4.35
C VAL A 62 9.31 7.32 -5.58
N PHE A 63 9.41 8.09 -6.67
CA PHE A 63 8.66 7.81 -7.88
C PHE A 63 9.06 6.47 -8.52
N ALA A 64 10.36 6.16 -8.53
CA ALA A 64 10.84 4.87 -9.03
C ALA A 64 10.27 3.69 -8.22
N ALA A 65 10.27 3.78 -6.88
CA ALA A 65 9.67 2.77 -6.02
C ALA A 65 8.14 2.70 -6.17
N LEU A 66 7.49 3.84 -6.41
CA LEU A 66 6.04 3.91 -6.63
C LEU A 66 5.62 3.13 -7.88
N MET A 67 6.39 3.21 -8.98
CA MET A 67 6.11 2.47 -10.21
C MET A 67 6.11 0.95 -10.02
N GLU A 68 6.87 0.44 -9.05
CA GLU A 68 6.85 -0.97 -8.69
C GLU A 68 5.66 -1.30 -7.78
N ALA A 69 5.40 -0.45 -6.77
CA ALA A 69 4.31 -0.67 -5.81
C ALA A 69 2.92 -0.70 -6.47
N VAL A 70 2.65 0.16 -7.47
CA VAL A 70 1.34 0.25 -8.16
C VAL A 70 0.94 -1.02 -8.92
N LYS A 71 1.89 -1.92 -9.21
CA LYS A 71 1.60 -3.17 -9.94
C LYS A 71 0.77 -4.13 -9.10
N THR A 72 0.98 -4.14 -7.80
CA THR A 72 0.39 -5.12 -6.87
C THR A 72 -0.49 -4.47 -5.79
N HIS A 73 -0.32 -3.17 -5.52
CA HIS A 73 -0.99 -2.46 -4.43
C HIS A 73 -2.06 -1.49 -4.93
N SER A 74 -3.10 -1.29 -4.12
CA SER A 74 -4.11 -0.27 -4.39
C SER A 74 -3.60 1.14 -4.09
N LEU A 75 -4.24 2.13 -4.72
CA LEU A 75 -4.03 3.54 -4.40
C LEU A 75 -4.19 3.80 -2.89
N GLY A 76 -5.22 3.24 -2.25
CA GLY A 76 -5.44 3.41 -0.81
C GLY A 76 -4.31 2.85 0.06
N GLN A 77 -3.83 1.64 -0.25
CA GLN A 77 -2.69 1.02 0.44
C GLN A 77 -1.42 1.86 0.28
N ILE A 78 -1.15 2.33 -0.93
CA ILE A 78 0.01 3.19 -1.24
C ILE A 78 -0.09 4.53 -0.53
N SER A 79 -1.24 5.20 -0.60
CA SER A 79 -1.46 6.49 0.06
C SER A 79 -1.29 6.37 1.57
N HIS A 80 -1.86 5.33 2.20
CA HIS A 80 -1.72 5.11 3.64
C HIS A 80 -0.27 4.85 4.03
N ALA A 81 0.42 3.96 3.31
CA ALA A 81 1.83 3.68 3.55
C ALA A 81 2.72 4.92 3.47
N LEU A 82 2.44 5.84 2.53
CA LEU A 82 3.16 7.11 2.41
C LEU A 82 2.80 8.12 3.50
N TYR A 83 1.56 8.11 4.01
CA TYR A 83 1.16 8.93 5.16
C TYR A 83 1.93 8.56 6.43
N ASP A 84 2.15 7.26 6.66
CA ASP A 84 2.84 6.77 7.86
C ASP A 84 4.32 7.21 7.93
N VAL A 85 4.94 7.52 6.78
CA VAL A 85 6.36 7.89 6.70
C VAL A 85 6.61 9.35 6.35
N GLY A 86 5.72 9.97 5.58
CA GLY A 86 5.82 11.36 5.13
C GLY A 86 5.06 12.35 6.00
N GLY A 87 4.16 11.85 6.87
CA GLY A 87 3.22 12.65 7.62
C GLY A 87 2.03 13.12 6.79
N GLU A 88 0.97 13.56 7.46
CA GLU A 88 -0.22 14.10 6.81
C GLU A 88 -0.01 15.55 6.37
N TYR A 89 -0.59 15.90 5.21
CA TYR A 89 -0.64 17.29 4.77
C TYR A 89 -1.36 18.15 5.82
N ARG A 90 -0.63 19.07 6.44
CA ARG A 90 -1.20 20.09 7.31
C ARG A 90 -1.56 21.31 6.48
N ARG A 91 -2.86 21.62 6.42
CA ARG A 91 -3.34 22.88 5.85
C ARG A 91 -2.88 24.01 6.77
N ASN A 92 -2.07 24.92 6.24
CA ASN A 92 -1.87 26.20 6.91
C ASN A 92 -3.17 27.00 6.77
N MET A 93 -3.71 27.42 7.90
CA MET A 93 -4.76 28.42 7.99
C MET A 93 -4.13 29.70 8.54
#